data_AF-A0A930PDM9-F1
#
_entry.id   AF-A0A930PDM9-F1
#
_cell.length_a   1.000
_cell.length_b   1.000
_cell.length_c   1.000
_cell.angle_alpha   90.00
_cell.angle_beta   90.00
_cell.angle_gamma   90.00
#
_symmetry.space_group_name_H-M   'P 1'
#
loop_
_entity.id
_entity.type
_entity.pdbx_description
1 polymer ?
#
loop_
_entity_poly.entity_id
_entity_poly.type
_entity_poly.pdbx_seq_one_letter_code
_entity_poly.pdbx_strand_id
1 'polypeptide(L)'
;MSLKYSNTTADYLEWSEAMNLIRRLTKDKNYKISLLIAIGCFTGLRISDILTLRWKQILSVSEFTITERKTGKQRTIRLNKELQLHIKDCYEHINPLG
;
A
#
# COMPACT_ATOMS: atom_id res chain seq x y z
N MET A 1 -7.20 -21.54 2.09
CA MET A 1 -8.38 -21.55 1.19
C MET A 1 -9.60 -21.77 2.06
N SER A 2 -10.67 -21.00 1.85
CA SER A 2 -11.96 -21.27 2.50
C SER A 2 -12.47 -22.65 2.10
N LEU A 3 -13.19 -23.31 3.00
CA LEU A 3 -13.82 -24.61 2.73
C LEU A 3 -14.74 -24.47 1.51
N LYS A 4 -14.71 -25.47 0.62
CA LYS A 4 -15.72 -25.58 -0.45
C LYS A 4 -17.10 -25.46 0.19
N TYR A 5 -17.94 -24.56 -0.33
CA TYR A 5 -19.28 -24.20 0.17
C TYR A 5 -19.35 -23.27 1.40
N SER A 6 -18.24 -22.72 1.89
CA SER A 6 -18.29 -21.65 2.88
C SER A 6 -18.45 -20.29 2.19
N ASN A 7 -19.64 -19.69 2.31
CA ASN A 7 -19.84 -18.28 2.00
C ASN A 7 -19.08 -17.46 3.04
N THR A 8 -17.85 -17.09 2.69
CA THR A 8 -17.06 -16.15 3.47
C THR A 8 -17.41 -14.77 2.93
N THR A 9 -18.41 -14.14 3.53
CA THR A 9 -18.77 -12.77 3.21
C THR A 9 -17.57 -11.89 3.52
N ALA A 10 -17.10 -11.15 2.53
CA ALA A 10 -16.01 -10.19 2.70
C ALA A 10 -16.64 -8.82 2.99
N ASP A 11 -16.53 -8.38 4.24
CA ASP A 11 -16.85 -7.00 4.61
C ASP A 11 -15.70 -6.06 4.22
N TYR A 12 -16.04 -4.82 3.89
CA TYR A 12 -15.08 -3.78 3.55
C TYR A 12 -14.73 -2.96 4.79
N LEU A 13 -13.55 -2.34 4.76
CA LEU A 13 -13.14 -1.39 5.78
C LEU A 13 -13.56 0.02 5.35
N GLU A 14 -14.28 0.73 6.22
CA GLU A 14 -14.66 2.12 6.00
C GLU A 14 -13.42 3.03 5.82
N TRP A 15 -13.52 4.00 4.92
CA TRP A 15 -12.38 4.88 4.58
C TRP A 15 -11.87 5.66 5.79
N SER A 16 -12.77 6.16 6.63
CA SER A 16 -12.45 6.89 7.85
C SER A 16 -11.67 6.02 8.85
N GLU A 17 -12.04 4.75 8.98
CA GLU A 17 -11.36 3.78 9.84
C GLU A 17 -9.97 3.42 9.30
N ALA A 18 -9.84 3.19 7.99
CA ALA A 18 -8.56 2.94 7.33
C ALA A 18 -7.58 4.11 7.55
N MET A 19 -8.05 5.35 7.40
CA MET A 19 -7.22 6.54 7.63
C MET A 19 -6.84 6.70 9.11
N ASN A 20 -7.74 6.40 10.04
CA ASN A 20 -7.43 6.41 11.46
C ASN A 20 -6.37 5.35 11.82
N LEU A 21 -6.47 4.15 11.22
CA LEU A 21 -5.49 3.09 11.38
C LEU A 21 -4.10 3.52 10.91
N ILE A 22 -3.99 4.07 9.69
CA ILE A 22 -2.72 4.58 9.14
C ILE A 22 -2.13 5.65 10.09
N ARG A 23 -2.96 6.60 10.54
CA ARG A 23 -2.51 7.67 11.46
C ARG A 23 -2.01 7.11 12.79
N ARG A 24 -2.70 6.13 13.38
CA ARG A 24 -2.28 5.48 14.64
C ARG A 24 -0.95 4.75 14.46
N LEU A 25 -0.81 3.98 13.39
CA LEU A 25 0.44 3.26 13.08
C LEU A 25 1.63 4.21 12.89
N THR A 26 1.41 5.35 12.24
CA THR A 26 2.46 6.37 12.10
C THR A 26 2.85 6.98 13.44
N LYS A 27 1.88 7.24 14.34
CA LYS A 27 2.15 7.72 15.71
C LYS A 27 2.92 6.70 16.55
N ASP A 28 2.59 5.42 16.38
CA ASP A 28 3.26 4.30 17.06
C ASP A 28 4.63 3.95 16.45
N LYS A 29 5.15 4.80 15.54
CA LYS A 29 6.42 4.64 14.82
C LYS A 29 6.50 3.35 13.98
N ASN A 30 5.36 2.76 13.66
CA ASN A 30 5.28 1.57 12.82
C ASN A 30 5.16 1.94 11.34
N TYR A 31 6.17 2.67 10.84
CA TYR A 31 6.19 3.26 9.49
C TYR A 31 6.12 2.20 8.39
N LYS A 32 6.71 1.00 8.60
CA LYS A 32 6.65 -0.08 7.61
C LYS A 32 5.23 -0.58 7.37
N ILE A 33 4.48 -0.84 8.44
CA ILE A 33 3.09 -1.31 8.33
C ILE A 33 2.19 -0.15 7.88
N SER A 34 2.40 1.06 8.40
CA SER A 34 1.67 2.25 7.97
C SER A 34 1.79 2.47 6.45
N LEU A 35 3.01 2.38 5.90
CA LEU A 35 3.28 2.50 4.47
C LEU A 35 2.60 1.40 3.66
N LEU A 36 2.67 0.15 4.13
CA LEU A 36 2.06 -0.99 3.45
C LEU A 36 0.54 -0.83 3.33
N ILE A 37 -0.11 -0.44 4.43
CA ILE A 37 -1.56 -0.22 4.46
C ILE A 37 -1.92 0.99 3.61
N ALA A 38 -1.18 2.09 3.71
CA ALA A 38 -1.41 3.27 2.87
C ALA A 38 -1.34 2.91 1.38
N ILE A 39 -0.26 2.29 0.92
CA ILE A 39 -0.15 1.87 -0.48
C ILE A 39 -1.32 0.95 -0.86
N GLY A 40 -1.67 -0.03 -0.02
CA GLY A 40 -2.81 -0.91 -0.28
C GLY A 40 -4.14 -0.17 -0.43
N CYS A 41 -4.48 0.70 0.51
CA CYS A 41 -5.74 1.46 0.52
C CYS A 41 -5.83 2.47 -0.63
N PHE A 42 -4.74 3.14 -0.97
CA PHE A 42 -4.74 4.16 -2.03
C PHE A 42 -4.61 3.57 -3.44
N THR A 43 -3.88 2.46 -3.62
CA THR A 43 -3.62 1.88 -4.95
C THR A 43 -4.52 0.70 -5.30
N GLY A 44 -5.13 0.05 -4.29
CA GLY A 44 -5.95 -1.15 -4.48
C GLY A 44 -5.17 -2.36 -4.98
N LEU A 45 -3.85 -2.37 -4.78
CA LEU A 45 -3.00 -3.49 -5.17
C LEU A 45 -3.18 -4.69 -4.23
N ARG A 46 -2.97 -5.90 -4.76
CA ARG A 46 -2.91 -7.09 -3.91
C ARG A 46 -1.63 -7.07 -3.10
N ILE A 47 -1.68 -7.64 -1.90
CA ILE A 47 -0.50 -7.72 -1.02
C ILE A 47 0.73 -8.33 -1.71
N SER A 48 0.54 -9.32 -2.57
CA SER A 48 1.62 -9.95 -3.34
C SER A 48 2.32 -8.98 -4.29
N ASP A 49 1.58 -8.03 -4.86
CA ASP A 49 2.11 -7.02 -5.78
C ASP A 49 2.71 -5.83 -5.00
N ILE A 50 2.16 -5.50 -3.82
CA ILE A 50 2.73 -4.47 -2.94
C ILE A 50 4.12 -4.90 -2.44
N LEU A 51 4.27 -6.16 -2.04
CA LEU A 51 5.54 -6.68 -1.52
C LEU A 51 6.68 -6.75 -2.54
N THR A 52 6.38 -6.68 -3.84
CA THR A 52 7.40 -6.66 -4.91
C THR A 52 7.79 -5.25 -5.33
N LEU A 53 7.12 -4.21 -4.80
CA LEU A 53 7.45 -2.82 -5.06
C LEU A 53 8.84 -2.48 -4.51
N ARG A 54 9.58 -1.66 -5.26
CA ARG A 54 10.89 -1.13 -4.85
C ARG A 54 10.81 0.37 -4.66
N TRP A 55 11.61 0.91 -3.74
CA TRP A 55 11.70 2.35 -3.47
C TRP A 55 11.92 3.17 -4.74
N LYS A 56 12.80 2.74 -5.64
CA LYS A 56 13.07 3.41 -6.93
C LYS A 56 11.85 3.59 -7.85
N GLN A 57 10.78 2.81 -7.64
CA GLN A 57 9.55 2.90 -8.44
C GLN A 57 8.49 3.79 -7.80
N ILE A 58 8.59 4.09 -6.50
CA ILE A 58 7.56 4.82 -5.75
C ILE A 58 8.07 6.14 -5.17
N LEU A 59 9.38 6.32 -5.05
CA LEU A 59 10.01 7.51 -4.49
C LEU A 59 10.05 8.62 -5.55
N SER A 60 9.50 9.80 -5.20
CA SER A 60 9.51 11.01 -6.03
C SER A 60 8.91 10.89 -7.43
N VAL A 61 7.98 9.95 -7.65
CA VAL A 61 7.24 9.81 -8.91
C VAL A 61 5.76 10.16 -8.75
N SER A 62 5.14 10.72 -9.79
CA SER A 62 3.70 11.01 -9.84
C SER A 62 2.85 9.82 -10.25
N GLU A 63 3.45 8.87 -10.99
CA GLU A 63 2.81 7.64 -11.39
C GLU A 63 3.85 6.52 -11.48
N PHE A 64 3.40 5.29 -11.28
CA PHE A 64 4.23 4.11 -11.45
C PHE A 64 3.45 3.02 -12.17
N THR A 65 4.18 2.22 -12.95
CA THR A 65 3.62 1.07 -13.65
C THR A 65 4.01 -0.21 -12.93
N ILE A 66 3.03 -1.06 -12.65
CA ILE A 66 3.21 -2.38 -12.07
C ILE A 66 2.62 -3.45 -12.98
N THR A 67 3.29 -4.60 -13.05
CA THR A 67 2.76 -5.79 -13.73
C THR A 67 2.13 -6.68 -12.67
N GLU A 68 0.81 -6.87 -12.72
CA GLU A 68 0.09 -7.74 -11.79
C GLU A 68 0.61 -9.18 -11.91
N ARG A 69 1.10 -9.77 -10.82
CA ARG A 69 1.66 -11.14 -10.86
C ARG A 69 0.62 -12.18 -11.28
N LYS A 70 -0.65 -12.00 -10.88
CA LYS A 70 -1.71 -12.99 -11.13
C LYS A 70 -2.18 -13.02 -12.58
N THR A 71 -2.32 -11.86 -13.21
CA THR A 71 -2.93 -11.72 -14.54
C THR A 71 -1.90 -11.42 -15.63
N GLY A 72 -0.69 -11.00 -15.26
CA GLY A 72 0.34 -10.54 -16.19
C GLY A 72 0.03 -9.17 -16.82
N LYS A 73 -1.06 -8.51 -16.43
CA LYS A 73 -1.45 -7.22 -17.00
C LYS A 73 -0.62 -6.09 -16.40
N GLN A 74 -0.21 -5.15 -17.24
CA GLN A 74 0.40 -3.91 -16.79
C GLN A 74 -0.68 -2.90 -16.40
N ARG A 75 -0.48 -2.24 -15.27
CA ARG A 75 -1.35 -1.17 -14.78
C ARG A 75 -0.50 0.01 -14.35
N THR A 76 -0.85 1.20 -14.84
CA THR A 76 -0.26 2.46 -14.39
C THR A 76 -1.16 3.06 -13.31
N ILE A 77 -0.57 3.38 -12.16
CA ILE A 77 -1.26 3.94 -11.00
C ILE A 77 -0.69 5.33 -10.74
N ARG A 78 -1.59 6.30 -10.62
CA ARG A 78 -1.25 7.69 -10.25
C ARG A 78 -1.24 7.81 -8.73
N LEU A 79 -0.19 8.43 -8.20
CA LEU A 79 -0.01 8.67 -6.77
C LEU A 79 -0.60 10.04 -6.41
N ASN A 80 -1.43 10.07 -5.35
CA ASN A 80 -1.92 11.32 -4.80
C ASN A 80 -0.80 12.05 -4.03
N LYS A 81 -0.86 13.38 -3.95
CA LYS A 81 0.10 14.22 -3.20
C LYS A 81 0.22 13.80 -1.74
N GLU A 82 -0.91 13.48 -1.10
CA GLU A 82 -0.93 12.98 0.29
C GLU A 82 -0.14 11.68 0.46
N LEU A 83 -0.31 10.75 -0.48
CA LEU A 83 0.43 9.49 -0.45
C LEU A 83 1.93 9.71 -0.72
N GLN A 84 2.29 10.62 -1.63
CA GLN A 84 3.69 10.96 -1.89
C GLN A 84 4.39 11.53 -0.67
N LEU A 85 3.73 12.46 0.05
CA LEU A 85 4.23 13.00 1.31
C LEU A 85 4.42 11.88 2.34
N HIS A 86 3.40 11.03 2.51
CA HIS A 86 3.46 9.91 3.45
C HIS A 86 4.56 8.89 3.11
N ILE A 87 4.77 8.59 1.83
CA ILE A 87 5.87 7.72 1.37
C ILE A 87 7.21 8.34 1.72
N LYS A 88 7.38 9.64 1.50
CA LYS A 88 8.62 10.37 1.81
C LYS A 88 8.89 10.36 3.31
N ASP A 89 7.90 10.69 4.12
CA ASP A 89 8.01 10.67 5.59
C ASP A 89 8.38 9.26 6.07
N CYS A 90 7.71 8.22 5.57
CA CYS A 90 8.03 6.84 5.93
C CYS A 90 9.45 6.45 5.49
N TYR A 91 9.90 6.90 4.31
CA TYR A 91 11.25 6.60 3.81
C TYR A 91 12.33 7.20 4.70
N GLU A 92 12.18 8.46 5.11
CA GLU A 92 13.12 9.14 6.01
C GLU A 92 13.19 8.46 7.39
N HIS A 93 12.05 8.00 7.93
CA HIS A 93 12.02 7.34 9.24
C HIS A 93 12.48 5.87 9.21
N ILE A 94 12.21 5.15 8.12
CA ILE A 94 12.67 3.77 7.95
C ILE A 94 14.18 3.76 7.72
N ASN A 95 14.73 4.83 7.12
CA ASN A 95 16.12 4.93 6.66
C ASN A 95 16.59 3.60 6.06
N PRO A 96 15.94 3.12 4.98
CA PRO A 96 16.34 1.86 4.38
C PRO A 96 17.77 2.03 3.88
N LEU A 97 18.72 1.39 4.57
CA LEU A 97 20.09 1.24 4.12
C LEU A 97 20.04 0.64 2.72
N GLY A 98 20.29 1.48 1.72
CA GLY A 98 20.52 1.08 0.34
C GLY A 98 21.94 0.60 0.20
#